data_AF-A0A938MLL3-F1
#
_entry.id   AF-A0A938MLL3-F1
#
_cell.length_a   1.000
_cell.length_b   1.000
_cell.length_c   1.000
_cell.angle_alpha   90.00
_cell.angle_beta   90.00
_cell.angle_gamma   90.00
#
_symmetry.space_group_name_H-M   'P 1'
#
loop_
_entity.id
_entity.type
_entity.pdbx_description
1 polymer ?
#
loop_
_entity_poly.entity_id
_entity_poly.type
_entity_poly.pdbx_seq_one_letter_code
_entity_poly.pdbx_strand_id
1 'polypeptide(L)'
;MMRSNERLSVMTLFVLGASGSALASIALGESFIVRDGQPQAEIIIAEKPARMTKLAAGELQTYIARITGAKLPITTKPSKDVPVRIHVGKSAHTDRLKLSVEGLTHGAFRMASGESWLALLGPDKDFTPVEPWGRSRSPADTERMNRAWDEVTGETFYNPFHSLYMYYMPSLEVWAFDDRGTLHAVHEFLRSLGVRWYFPGELGEVVPKTQSIALPNVNRTVRPDFAVRNLVWFYQFLSTSDED
;
A
#
# COMPACT_ATOMS: atom_id res chain seq x y z
N MET A 1 -59.08 -25.87 80.04
CA MET A 1 -58.65 -27.26 79.81
C MET A 1 -58.08 -27.34 78.40
N MET A 2 -56.77 -27.62 78.28
CA MET A 2 -55.96 -27.97 77.07
C MET A 2 -55.89 -26.94 75.92
N ARG A 3 -54.72 -26.29 75.69
CA ARG A 3 -53.61 -26.67 74.76
C ARG A 3 -54.05 -26.64 73.28
N SER A 4 -53.34 -26.13 72.28
CA SER A 4 -52.01 -25.51 72.11
C SER A 4 -51.77 -25.31 70.60
N ASN A 5 -50.82 -24.44 70.26
CA ASN A 5 -49.93 -24.45 69.08
C ASN A 5 -50.29 -23.66 67.80
N GLU A 6 -49.55 -22.56 67.68
CA GLU A 6 -49.05 -21.92 66.46
C GLU A 6 -48.29 -22.91 65.54
N ARG A 7 -48.23 -22.62 64.22
CA ARG A 7 -47.02 -22.74 63.38
C ARG A 7 -47.22 -22.16 61.95
N LEU A 8 -46.45 -21.11 61.70
CA LEU A 8 -45.65 -20.74 60.50
C LEU A 8 -46.24 -20.87 59.07
N SER A 9 -46.47 -19.68 58.50
CA SER A 9 -45.93 -19.10 57.24
C SER A 9 -45.13 -20.00 56.28
N VAL A 10 -45.58 -20.09 55.02
CA VAL A 10 -44.72 -20.14 53.81
C VAL A 10 -45.47 -19.49 52.63
N MET A 11 -45.09 -18.27 52.24
CA MET A 11 -45.48 -17.66 50.96
C MET A 11 -44.24 -17.65 50.06
N THR A 12 -44.12 -18.66 49.20
CA THR A 12 -43.04 -18.80 48.23
C THR A 12 -43.39 -18.00 46.97
N LEU A 13 -42.77 -16.84 46.77
CA LEU A 13 -42.73 -16.16 45.48
C LEU A 13 -41.34 -16.36 44.87
N PHE A 14 -41.28 -17.12 43.77
CA PHE A 14 -40.05 -17.34 43.00
C PHE A 14 -39.65 -16.06 42.28
N VAL A 15 -38.58 -15.40 42.75
CA VAL A 15 -37.80 -14.46 41.94
C VAL A 15 -36.75 -15.30 41.21
N LEU A 16 -37.00 -15.62 39.93
CA LEU A 16 -35.98 -16.18 39.04
C LEU A 16 -35.04 -15.06 38.61
N GLY A 17 -34.01 -14.82 39.42
CA GLY A 17 -32.80 -14.14 39.00
C GLY A 17 -32.01 -15.07 38.09
N ALA A 18 -32.22 -14.97 36.78
CA ALA A 18 -31.33 -15.57 35.80
C ALA A 18 -30.07 -14.70 35.69
N SER A 19 -29.15 -14.87 36.63
CA SER A 19 -27.74 -14.50 36.46
C SER A 19 -27.12 -15.43 35.43
N GLY A 20 -27.51 -15.26 34.17
CA GLY A 20 -26.82 -15.84 33.04
C GLY A 20 -25.49 -15.12 32.90
N SER A 21 -24.43 -15.72 33.43
CA SER A 21 -23.05 -15.34 33.12
C SER A 21 -22.92 -15.27 31.61
N ALA A 22 -22.85 -14.04 31.08
CA ALA A 22 -22.33 -13.83 29.75
C ALA A 22 -20.91 -14.39 29.79
N LEU A 23 -20.69 -15.53 29.14
CA LEU A 23 -19.37 -15.90 28.67
C LEU A 23 -18.97 -14.74 27.76
N ALA A 24 -18.21 -13.80 28.32
CA ALA A 24 -17.43 -12.89 27.54
C ALA A 24 -16.54 -13.78 26.69
N SER A 25 -16.92 -13.99 25.42
CA SER A 25 -15.96 -14.37 24.40
C SER A 25 -14.83 -13.38 24.57
N ILE A 26 -13.67 -13.86 25.02
CA ILE A 26 -12.43 -13.14 24.86
C ILE A 26 -12.30 -13.04 23.34
N ALA A 27 -12.77 -11.93 22.78
CA ALA A 27 -12.36 -11.53 21.46
C ALA A 27 -10.83 -11.50 21.56
N LEU A 28 -10.16 -12.40 20.84
CA LEU A 28 -8.75 -12.23 20.51
C LEU A 28 -8.63 -10.77 20.06
N GLY A 29 -7.99 -9.94 20.90
CA GLY A 29 -8.16 -8.49 20.85
C GLY A 29 -7.92 -8.02 19.42
N GLU A 30 -8.94 -7.44 18.79
CA GLU A 30 -8.78 -6.85 17.47
C GLU A 30 -7.66 -5.81 17.55
N SER A 31 -6.54 -6.10 16.89
CA SER A 31 -5.46 -5.13 16.71
C SER A 31 -5.94 -4.07 15.74
N PHE A 32 -5.57 -2.82 15.98
CA PHE A 32 -5.97 -1.70 15.14
C PHE A 32 -4.75 -1.09 14.46
N ILE A 33 -4.94 -0.60 13.24
CA ILE A 33 -4.00 0.27 12.55
C ILE A 33 -4.19 1.72 13.05
N VAL A 34 -5.46 2.12 13.19
CA VAL A 34 -5.89 3.34 13.85
C VAL A 34 -7.09 3.00 14.72
N ARG A 35 -7.15 3.53 15.94
CA ARG A 35 -8.29 3.36 16.84
C ARG A 35 -8.70 4.70 17.41
N ASP A 36 -9.96 5.08 17.23
CA ASP A 36 -10.54 6.31 17.78
C ASP A 36 -9.70 7.56 17.41
N GLY A 37 -9.23 7.60 16.15
CA GLY A 37 -8.41 8.67 15.60
C GLY A 37 -6.94 8.65 16.05
N GLN A 38 -6.52 7.65 16.84
CA GLN A 38 -5.15 7.54 17.34
C GLN A 38 -4.36 6.48 16.54
N PRO A 39 -3.13 6.81 16.09
CA PRO A 39 -2.29 5.85 15.39
C PRO A 39 -1.90 4.70 16.32
N GLN A 40 -2.16 3.47 15.87
CA GLN A 40 -1.76 2.23 16.58
C GLN A 40 -0.71 1.45 15.78
N ALA A 41 -0.35 1.94 14.60
CA ALA A 41 0.62 1.31 13.73
C ALA A 41 1.73 2.26 13.28
N GLU A 42 2.84 1.67 12.84
CA GLU A 42 3.90 2.31 12.08
C GLU A 42 4.07 1.62 10.72
N ILE A 43 4.46 2.39 9.72
CA ILE A 43 4.80 1.89 8.39
C ILE A 43 6.31 1.62 8.37
N ILE A 44 6.71 0.40 8.06
CA ILE A 44 8.11 -0.02 8.05
C ILE A 44 8.55 -0.32 6.62
N ILE A 45 9.59 0.37 6.17
CA ILE A 45 10.28 0.14 4.89
C ILE A 45 11.73 -0.30 5.13
N ALA A 46 12.40 -0.81 4.09
CA ALA A 46 13.83 -1.08 4.16
C ALA A 46 14.66 0.20 4.34
N GLU A 47 15.89 0.08 4.85
CA GLU A 47 16.85 1.20 4.93
C GLU A 47 17.21 1.78 3.55
N LYS A 48 17.27 0.91 2.54
CA LYS A 48 17.43 1.26 1.13
C LYS A 48 16.27 0.65 0.33
N PRO A 49 15.08 1.28 0.38
CA PRO A 49 13.91 0.76 -0.32
C PRO A 49 14.02 1.07 -1.82
N ALA A 50 13.38 0.26 -2.66
CA ALA A 50 13.13 0.64 -4.06
C ALA A 50 12.36 1.97 -4.10
N ARG A 51 12.53 2.77 -5.17
CA ARG A 51 11.90 4.09 -5.29
C ARG A 51 10.38 4.00 -5.20
N MET A 52 9.83 2.94 -5.80
CA MET A 52 8.40 2.67 -5.75
C MET A 52 7.87 2.22 -4.39
N THR A 53 8.70 1.58 -3.58
CA THR A 53 8.37 1.26 -2.19
C THR A 53 8.29 2.52 -1.32
N LYS A 54 9.19 3.50 -1.54
CA LYS A 54 9.15 4.81 -0.87
C LYS A 54 7.85 5.56 -1.23
N LEU A 55 7.49 5.59 -2.51
CA LEU A 55 6.21 6.16 -2.96
C LEU A 55 5.02 5.44 -2.32
N ALA A 56 4.99 4.11 -2.35
CA ALA A 56 3.89 3.32 -1.80
C ALA A 56 3.68 3.55 -0.29
N ALA A 57 4.75 3.70 0.49
CA ALA A 57 4.66 4.03 1.91
C ALA A 57 4.07 5.43 2.15
N GLY A 58 4.46 6.41 1.32
CA GLY A 58 3.92 7.77 1.35
C GLY A 58 2.43 7.81 0.99
N GLU A 59 2.03 7.08 -0.05
CA GLU A 59 0.62 6.93 -0.44
C GLU A 59 -0.18 6.31 0.71
N LEU A 60 0.27 5.17 1.26
CA LEU A 60 -0.40 4.52 2.38
C LEU A 60 -0.61 5.46 3.57
N GLN A 61 0.44 6.18 3.99
CA GLN A 61 0.35 7.17 5.08
C GLN A 61 -0.67 8.26 4.76
N THR A 62 -0.64 8.80 3.54
CA THR A 62 -1.52 9.87 3.08
C THR A 62 -2.98 9.43 3.14
N TYR A 63 -3.30 8.25 2.61
CA TYR A 63 -4.69 7.77 2.62
C TYR A 63 -5.16 7.37 4.01
N ILE A 64 -4.33 6.74 4.85
CA ILE A 64 -4.74 6.45 6.24
C ILE A 64 -5.04 7.77 6.98
N ALA A 65 -4.21 8.80 6.81
CA ALA A 65 -4.45 10.11 7.40
C ALA A 65 -5.73 10.77 6.84
N ARG A 66 -6.00 10.65 5.55
CA ARG A 66 -7.23 11.18 4.94
C ARG A 66 -8.48 10.41 5.37
N ILE A 67 -8.39 9.10 5.60
CA ILE A 67 -9.51 8.28 6.06
C ILE A 67 -9.82 8.58 7.54
N THR A 68 -8.77 8.68 8.37
CA THR A 68 -8.90 8.61 9.83
C THR A 68 -8.57 9.87 10.60
N GLY A 69 -7.87 10.82 9.97
CA GLY A 69 -7.23 11.94 10.66
C GLY A 69 -5.89 11.59 11.32
N ALA A 70 -5.52 10.30 11.44
CA ALA A 70 -4.28 9.87 12.08
C ALA A 70 -3.14 9.67 11.07
N LYS A 71 -2.00 10.32 11.30
CA LYS A 71 -0.79 10.12 10.49
C LYS A 71 0.10 9.06 11.14
N LEU A 72 0.30 7.93 10.46
CA LEU A 72 1.22 6.89 10.92
C LEU A 72 2.68 7.29 10.65
N PRO A 73 3.64 7.04 11.56
CA PRO A 73 5.04 7.25 11.27
C PRO A 73 5.54 6.26 10.20
N ILE A 74 6.48 6.70 9.35
CA ILE A 74 7.25 5.83 8.45
C ILE A 74 8.64 5.65 9.05
N THR A 75 9.04 4.42 9.32
CA THR A 75 10.30 4.06 9.97
C THR A 75 11.04 2.98 9.16
N THR A 76 12.33 2.81 9.43
CA THR A 76 13.14 1.72 8.84
C THR A 76 13.40 0.59 9.82
N LYS A 77 13.09 0.81 11.11
CA LYS A 77 13.25 -0.14 12.20
C LYS A 77 11.99 -0.08 13.08
N PRO A 78 11.48 -1.24 13.53
CA PRO A 78 10.33 -1.27 14.39
C PRO A 78 10.60 -0.58 15.73
N SER A 79 9.66 0.24 16.15
CA SER A 79 9.60 0.85 17.46
C SER A 79 9.12 -0.18 18.49
N LYS A 80 9.58 -0.04 19.74
CA LYS A 80 9.15 -0.94 20.84
C LYS A 80 7.70 -0.67 21.27
N ASP A 81 7.29 0.60 21.23
CA ASP A 81 6.04 1.07 21.83
C ASP A 81 4.87 1.15 20.84
N VAL A 82 5.09 0.78 19.58
CA VAL A 82 4.04 0.75 18.55
C VAL A 82 3.51 -0.69 18.42
N PRO A 83 2.21 -0.93 18.65
CA PRO A 83 1.69 -2.28 18.72
C PRO A 83 1.65 -2.97 17.36
N VAL A 84 1.28 -2.26 16.29
CA VAL A 84 1.11 -2.83 14.95
C VAL A 84 2.19 -2.36 13.97
N ARG A 85 2.68 -3.28 13.14
CA ARG A 85 3.74 -3.02 12.15
C ARG A 85 3.23 -3.27 10.74
N ILE A 86 3.19 -2.24 9.90
CA ILE A 86 2.81 -2.38 8.49
C ILE A 86 4.08 -2.38 7.64
N HIS A 87 4.51 -3.56 7.23
CA HIS A 87 5.65 -3.73 6.34
C HIS A 87 5.27 -3.41 4.89
N VAL A 88 5.90 -2.40 4.31
CA VAL A 88 5.71 -2.00 2.91
C VAL A 88 6.98 -2.34 2.13
N GLY A 89 6.87 -3.29 1.21
CA GLY A 89 7.98 -3.80 0.40
C GLY A 89 8.89 -4.81 1.12
N LYS A 90 9.83 -5.37 0.35
CA LYS A 90 10.79 -6.36 0.86
C LYS A 90 11.84 -5.71 1.76
N SER A 91 12.17 -6.39 2.86
CA SER A 91 13.18 -5.98 3.83
C SER A 91 13.61 -7.17 4.69
N ALA A 92 14.68 -7.01 5.47
CA ALA A 92 15.09 -8.01 6.46
C ALA A 92 13.98 -8.37 7.47
N HIS A 93 13.00 -7.49 7.70
CA HIS A 93 11.85 -7.77 8.56
C HIS A 93 10.90 -8.78 7.92
N THR A 94 10.58 -8.58 6.64
CA THR A 94 9.65 -9.46 5.91
C THR A 94 10.28 -10.81 5.57
N ASP A 95 11.61 -10.86 5.46
CA ASP A 95 12.37 -12.11 5.36
C ASP A 95 12.28 -12.94 6.64
N ARG A 96 12.37 -12.32 7.84
CA ARG A 96 12.18 -13.01 9.12
C ARG A 96 10.76 -13.56 9.31
N LEU A 97 9.76 -12.90 8.72
CA LEU A 97 8.38 -13.39 8.64
C LEU A 97 8.20 -14.51 7.60
N LYS A 98 9.27 -14.91 6.89
CA LYS A 98 9.27 -15.92 5.82
C LYS A 98 8.29 -15.58 4.69
N LEU A 99 8.09 -14.29 4.43
CA LEU A 99 7.23 -13.82 3.34
C LEU A 99 8.06 -13.71 2.06
N SER A 100 7.80 -14.62 1.13
CA SER A 100 8.47 -14.64 -0.17
C SER A 100 7.71 -13.82 -1.22
N VAL A 101 8.47 -13.17 -2.10
CA VAL A 101 8.00 -12.59 -3.38
C VAL A 101 8.59 -13.33 -4.58
N GLU A 102 9.22 -14.49 -4.33
CA GLU A 102 9.77 -15.32 -5.39
C GLU A 102 8.67 -15.80 -6.33
N GLY A 103 8.96 -15.77 -7.63
CA GLY A 103 7.99 -16.09 -8.67
C GLY A 103 6.88 -15.04 -8.85
N LEU A 104 6.93 -13.90 -8.14
CA LEU A 104 6.10 -12.75 -8.46
C LEU A 104 6.77 -11.94 -9.56
N THR A 105 6.00 -11.59 -10.59
CA THR A 105 6.45 -10.85 -11.77
C THR A 105 5.34 -9.93 -12.28
N HIS A 106 5.66 -9.01 -13.20
CA HIS A 106 4.67 -8.17 -13.91
C HIS A 106 3.77 -7.31 -13.01
N GLY A 107 4.28 -6.91 -11.85
CA GLY A 107 3.52 -6.17 -10.85
C GLY A 107 2.56 -7.03 -10.02
N ALA A 108 2.76 -8.35 -9.98
CA ALA A 108 2.16 -9.22 -8.98
C ALA A 108 2.58 -8.81 -7.57
N PHE A 109 1.73 -9.12 -6.59
CA PHE A 109 1.94 -8.71 -5.21
C PHE A 109 1.35 -9.70 -4.20
N ARG A 110 1.77 -9.57 -2.94
CA ARG A 110 1.33 -10.38 -1.80
C ARG A 110 0.88 -9.46 -0.66
N MET A 111 -0.25 -9.82 -0.07
CA MET A 111 -0.74 -9.25 1.19
C MET A 111 -0.82 -10.36 2.22
N ALA A 112 -0.23 -10.16 3.38
CA ALA A 112 -0.28 -11.11 4.48
C ALA A 112 -0.37 -10.37 5.82
N SER A 113 -1.07 -10.90 6.80
CA SER A 113 -1.15 -10.35 8.15
C SER A 113 -0.94 -11.43 9.22
N GLY A 114 -0.52 -11.00 10.39
CA GLY A 114 -0.53 -11.79 11.62
C GLY A 114 -1.22 -11.00 12.75
N GLU A 115 -0.97 -11.39 14.01
CA GLU A 115 -1.63 -10.78 15.17
C GLU A 115 -1.32 -9.28 15.36
N SER A 116 -0.11 -8.85 14.99
CA SER A 116 0.41 -7.49 15.21
C SER A 116 1.17 -6.93 14.01
N TRP A 117 0.94 -7.48 12.82
CA TRP A 117 1.60 -7.00 11.60
C TRP A 117 0.76 -7.21 10.35
N LEU A 118 0.98 -6.33 9.38
CA LEU A 118 0.49 -6.42 8.00
C LEU A 118 1.70 -6.29 7.07
N ALA A 119 1.74 -7.03 5.99
CA ALA A 119 2.78 -6.96 4.97
C ALA A 119 2.13 -6.77 3.60
N LEU A 120 2.61 -5.76 2.88
CA LEU A 120 2.18 -5.35 1.54
C LEU A 120 3.42 -5.39 0.65
N LEU A 121 3.56 -6.43 -0.17
CA LEU A 121 4.83 -6.80 -0.79
C LEU A 121 4.71 -6.99 -2.31
N GLY A 122 5.66 -6.43 -3.05
CA GLY A 122 5.93 -6.75 -4.44
C GLY A 122 7.43 -7.02 -4.69
N PRO A 123 7.76 -7.60 -5.85
CA PRO A 123 9.14 -7.87 -6.27
C PRO A 123 9.78 -6.62 -6.90
N ASP A 124 9.70 -5.46 -6.23
CA ASP A 124 10.04 -4.18 -6.88
C ASP A 124 11.53 -4.03 -7.17
N LYS A 125 11.83 -3.68 -8.41
CA LYS A 125 13.14 -3.31 -8.91
C LYS A 125 13.11 -1.90 -9.49
N ASP A 126 14.21 -1.21 -9.27
CA ASP A 126 14.48 0.10 -9.82
C ASP A 126 14.99 -0.05 -11.26
N PHE A 127 14.28 0.54 -12.21
CA PHE A 127 14.78 0.66 -13.58
C PHE A 127 16.05 1.51 -13.58
N THR A 128 17.06 1.07 -14.32
CA THR A 128 18.28 1.85 -14.54
C THR A 128 18.45 2.02 -16.04
N PRO A 129 18.40 3.26 -16.56
CA PRO A 129 18.60 3.51 -17.98
C PRO A 129 20.01 3.08 -18.39
N VAL A 130 20.11 2.46 -19.57
CA VAL A 130 21.40 2.07 -20.16
C VAL A 130 21.92 3.23 -21.00
N GLU A 131 23.22 3.54 -20.87
CA GLU A 131 23.85 4.58 -21.69
C GLU A 131 24.07 4.10 -23.15
N PRO A 132 24.00 5.01 -24.14
CA PRO A 132 23.64 6.43 -24.01
C PRO A 132 22.11 6.65 -24.11
N TRP A 133 21.59 7.50 -23.22
CA TRP A 133 20.19 7.93 -23.25
C TRP A 133 20.08 9.46 -23.14
N GLY A 134 18.97 10.02 -23.64
CA GLY A 134 18.72 11.46 -23.61
C GLY A 134 18.24 11.91 -22.23
N ARG A 135 18.84 12.97 -21.68
CA ARG A 135 18.52 13.53 -20.36
C ARG A 135 17.66 14.80 -20.45
N SER A 136 17.57 15.43 -21.62
CA SER A 136 16.73 16.61 -21.86
C SER A 136 16.42 16.81 -23.35
N ARG A 137 15.56 17.79 -23.67
CA ARG A 137 15.30 18.26 -25.05
C ARG A 137 16.38 19.19 -25.60
N SER A 138 17.44 19.48 -24.85
CA SER A 138 18.41 20.49 -25.31
C SER A 138 19.22 19.98 -26.51
N PRO A 139 19.59 20.88 -27.45
CA PRO A 139 20.46 20.51 -28.57
C PRO A 139 21.79 19.92 -28.11
N ALA A 140 22.38 20.46 -27.04
CA ALA A 140 23.63 19.96 -26.48
C ALA A 140 23.52 18.53 -25.93
N ASP A 141 22.39 18.18 -25.29
CA ASP A 141 22.12 16.83 -24.80
C ASP A 141 21.95 15.84 -25.97
N THR A 142 21.21 16.28 -26.99
CA THR A 142 20.96 15.53 -28.22
C THR A 142 22.27 15.24 -28.96
N GLU A 143 23.14 16.24 -29.12
CA GLU A 143 24.45 16.09 -29.77
C GLU A 143 25.37 15.13 -28.99
N ARG A 144 25.48 15.29 -27.67
CA ARG A 144 26.25 14.37 -26.82
C ARG A 144 25.75 12.93 -26.99
N MET A 145 24.44 12.74 -26.92
CA MET A 145 23.83 11.42 -27.00
C MET A 145 24.01 10.78 -28.38
N ASN A 146 23.80 11.51 -29.47
CA ASN A 146 24.02 10.99 -30.83
C ASN A 146 25.49 10.61 -31.04
N ARG A 147 26.45 11.43 -30.61
CA ARG A 147 27.88 11.07 -30.68
C ARG A 147 28.20 9.76 -29.95
N ALA A 148 27.70 9.61 -28.73
CA ALA A 148 27.92 8.39 -27.95
C ALA A 148 27.23 7.17 -28.59
N TRP A 149 26.09 7.37 -29.25
CA TRP A 149 25.36 6.31 -29.94
C TRP A 149 26.09 5.84 -31.20
N ASP A 150 26.58 6.78 -32.00
CA ASP A 150 27.39 6.49 -33.19
C ASP A 150 28.69 5.77 -32.79
N GLU A 151 29.30 6.12 -31.66
CA GLU A 151 30.48 5.41 -31.13
C GLU A 151 30.17 3.96 -30.75
N VAL A 152 29.04 3.70 -30.07
CA VAL A 152 28.63 2.34 -29.67
C VAL A 152 28.35 1.46 -30.90
N THR A 153 27.87 2.07 -31.98
CA THR A 153 27.29 1.33 -33.09
C THR A 153 28.12 1.31 -34.36
N GLY A 154 29.06 2.25 -34.49
CA GLY A 154 29.94 2.41 -35.66
C GLY A 154 29.31 3.14 -36.84
N GLU A 155 28.03 3.50 -36.77
CA GLU A 155 27.29 4.19 -37.85
C GLU A 155 26.27 5.18 -37.30
N THR A 156 25.87 6.17 -38.10
CA THR A 156 24.85 7.15 -37.69
C THR A 156 23.44 6.63 -37.97
N PHE A 157 22.68 6.39 -36.91
CA PHE A 157 21.25 6.08 -37.02
C PHE A 157 20.44 6.64 -35.85
N TYR A 158 19.11 6.54 -35.95
CA TYR A 158 18.20 7.04 -34.94
C TYR A 158 18.36 6.32 -33.58
N ASN A 159 18.65 7.07 -32.52
CA ASN A 159 18.70 6.54 -31.17
C ASN A 159 17.28 6.41 -30.56
N PRO A 160 16.78 5.20 -30.26
CA PRO A 160 15.45 5.01 -29.69
C PRO A 160 15.31 5.50 -28.24
N PHE A 161 16.42 5.77 -27.54
CA PHE A 161 16.47 6.19 -26.13
C PHE A 161 16.62 7.71 -25.95
N HIS A 162 16.53 8.50 -27.03
CA HIS A 162 16.68 9.96 -26.97
C HIS A 162 15.60 10.68 -26.13
N SER A 163 14.41 10.09 -26.01
CA SER A 163 13.30 10.66 -25.22
C SER A 163 13.14 10.01 -23.84
N LEU A 164 14.11 9.22 -23.38
CA LEU A 164 13.96 8.44 -22.16
C LEU A 164 13.76 9.32 -20.91
N TYR A 165 14.32 10.53 -20.86
CA TYR A 165 14.08 11.51 -19.80
C TYR A 165 12.58 11.84 -19.56
N MET A 166 11.72 11.69 -20.58
CA MET A 166 10.29 11.97 -20.45
C MET A 166 9.57 11.00 -19.50
N TYR A 167 10.18 9.84 -19.24
CA TYR A 167 9.64 8.80 -18.37
C TYR A 167 10.18 8.87 -16.94
N TYR A 168 11.04 9.84 -16.63
CA TYR A 168 11.50 10.10 -15.28
C TYR A 168 10.68 11.22 -14.66
N MET A 169 10.22 11.03 -13.42
CA MET A 169 9.47 12.00 -12.66
C MET A 169 10.36 12.54 -11.52
N PRO A 170 11.03 13.69 -11.68
CA PRO A 170 12.05 14.13 -10.72
C PRO A 170 11.50 14.42 -9.32
N SER A 171 10.27 14.92 -9.22
CA SER A 171 9.64 15.26 -7.94
C SER A 171 9.36 14.05 -7.05
N LEU A 172 9.20 12.87 -7.65
CA LEU A 172 8.97 11.62 -6.94
C LEU A 172 10.21 10.72 -6.95
N GLU A 173 11.23 11.06 -7.75
CA GLU A 173 12.39 10.22 -8.03
C GLU A 173 11.95 8.84 -8.56
N VAL A 174 11.02 8.78 -9.51
CA VAL A 174 10.51 7.48 -10.02
C VAL A 174 10.56 7.44 -11.54
N TRP A 175 10.81 6.25 -12.08
CA TRP A 175 10.67 5.99 -13.50
C TRP A 175 9.32 5.35 -13.81
N ALA A 176 8.76 5.66 -14.97
CA ALA A 176 7.60 4.96 -15.48
C ALA A 176 7.86 3.45 -15.67
N PHE A 177 9.13 3.04 -15.75
CA PHE A 177 9.56 1.65 -15.90
C PHE A 177 9.90 0.95 -14.58
N ASP A 178 9.85 1.65 -13.44
CA ASP A 178 10.03 1.01 -12.13
C ASP A 178 8.92 -0.02 -11.89
N ASP A 179 9.28 -1.15 -11.29
CA ASP A 179 8.29 -2.16 -10.88
C ASP A 179 7.38 -1.59 -9.78
N ARG A 180 6.10 -2.00 -9.81
CA ARG A 180 5.03 -1.38 -9.00
C ARG A 180 4.25 -2.38 -8.14
N GLY A 181 4.81 -3.55 -7.86
CA GLY A 181 4.13 -4.61 -7.10
C GLY A 181 3.73 -4.17 -5.70
N THR A 182 4.63 -3.54 -4.93
CA THR A 182 4.28 -3.06 -3.57
C THR A 182 3.25 -1.94 -3.64
N LEU A 183 3.35 -1.04 -4.63
CA LEU A 183 2.36 0.02 -4.83
C LEU A 183 0.97 -0.58 -5.14
N HIS A 184 0.89 -1.66 -5.92
CA HIS A 184 -0.37 -2.38 -6.14
C HIS A 184 -0.91 -3.00 -4.86
N ALA A 185 -0.07 -3.59 -3.99
CA ALA A 185 -0.52 -4.12 -2.70
C ALA A 185 -1.09 -3.03 -1.79
N VAL A 186 -0.44 -1.86 -1.74
CA VAL A 186 -0.94 -0.69 -1.02
C VAL A 186 -2.28 -0.25 -1.58
N HIS A 187 -2.41 -0.10 -2.90
CA HIS A 187 -3.68 0.29 -3.49
C HIS A 187 -4.79 -0.75 -3.29
N GLU A 188 -4.50 -2.05 -3.34
CA GLU A 188 -5.48 -3.10 -3.03
C GLU A 188 -5.95 -3.01 -1.57
N PHE A 189 -5.03 -2.78 -0.63
CA PHE A 189 -5.40 -2.55 0.76
C PHE A 189 -6.28 -1.30 0.92
N LEU A 190 -5.91 -0.17 0.32
CA LEU A 190 -6.71 1.05 0.35
C LEU A 190 -8.09 0.87 -0.29
N ARG A 191 -8.19 0.09 -1.39
CA ARG A 191 -9.48 -0.28 -1.99
C ARG A 191 -10.34 -1.11 -1.03
N SER A 192 -9.73 -2.01 -0.26
CA SER A 192 -10.46 -2.79 0.75
C SER A 192 -11.03 -1.91 1.86
N LEU A 193 -10.39 -0.76 2.15
CA LEU A 193 -10.90 0.26 3.08
C LEU A 193 -12.00 1.15 2.47
N GLY A 194 -12.30 1.00 1.18
CA GLY A 194 -13.33 1.77 0.47
C GLY A 194 -12.80 2.89 -0.42
N VAL A 195 -11.48 3.08 -0.53
CA VAL A 195 -10.92 4.12 -1.42
C VAL A 195 -11.17 3.76 -2.89
N ARG A 196 -11.56 4.75 -3.72
CA ARG A 196 -11.75 4.59 -5.17
C ARG A 196 -11.12 5.75 -5.93
N TRP A 197 -10.57 5.43 -7.11
CA TRP A 197 -10.04 6.39 -8.08
C TRP A 197 -10.67 6.10 -9.44
N TYR A 198 -11.42 7.07 -9.98
CA TYR A 198 -12.08 6.99 -11.27
C TYR A 198 -11.37 7.84 -12.34
N PHE A 199 -10.79 8.98 -11.94
CA PHE A 199 -9.93 9.83 -12.77
C PHE A 199 -9.04 10.72 -11.87
N PRO A 200 -7.99 11.37 -12.40
CA PRO A 200 -7.10 12.18 -11.60
C PRO A 200 -7.77 13.41 -10.98
N GLY A 201 -7.35 13.77 -9.77
CA GLY A 201 -7.83 14.96 -9.04
C GLY A 201 -8.97 14.67 -8.07
N GLU A 202 -9.34 15.69 -7.29
CA GLU A 202 -10.27 15.56 -6.16
C GLU A 202 -11.65 15.02 -6.57
N LEU A 203 -12.15 15.41 -7.75
CA LEU A 203 -13.46 14.98 -8.25
C LEU A 203 -13.51 13.49 -8.60
N GLY A 204 -12.39 12.90 -8.97
CA GLY A 204 -12.31 11.50 -9.38
C GLY A 204 -12.01 10.54 -8.23
N GLU A 205 -11.95 11.05 -7.00
CA GLU A 205 -11.44 10.34 -5.86
C GLU A 205 -12.48 10.22 -4.75
N VAL A 206 -12.69 8.99 -4.26
CA VAL A 206 -13.55 8.72 -3.11
C VAL A 206 -12.70 8.20 -1.98
N VAL A 207 -12.65 8.94 -0.88
CA VAL A 207 -11.96 8.55 0.36
C VAL A 207 -12.98 8.49 1.51
N PRO A 208 -13.27 7.30 2.06
CA PRO A 208 -14.20 7.17 3.17
C PRO A 208 -13.65 7.82 4.44
N LYS A 209 -14.54 8.14 5.39
CA LYS A 209 -14.17 8.71 6.69
C LYS A 209 -14.56 7.76 7.80
N THR A 210 -13.60 7.37 8.62
CA THR A 210 -13.81 6.56 9.84
C THR A 210 -12.68 6.84 10.81
N GLN A 211 -12.93 6.81 12.12
CA GLN A 211 -11.88 7.04 13.12
C GLN A 211 -11.07 5.77 13.44
N SER A 212 -11.52 4.61 12.97
CA SER A 212 -10.90 3.32 13.30
C SER A 212 -10.72 2.45 12.06
N ILE A 213 -9.54 1.83 11.96
CA ILE A 213 -9.19 0.83 10.96
C ILE A 213 -8.63 -0.36 11.72
N ALA A 214 -9.35 -1.49 11.70
CA ALA A 214 -8.87 -2.75 12.24
C ALA A 214 -7.73 -3.32 11.36
N LEU A 215 -6.81 -4.06 11.98
CA LEU A 215 -5.82 -4.86 11.27
C LEU A 215 -6.57 -5.98 10.51
N PRO A 216 -6.49 -6.04 9.17
CA PRO A 216 -7.21 -7.07 8.43
C PRO A 216 -6.59 -8.45 8.68
N ASN A 217 -7.41 -9.51 8.59
CA ASN A 217 -6.93 -10.87 8.45
C ASN A 217 -6.85 -11.22 6.95
N VAL A 218 -5.65 -11.22 6.37
CA VAL A 218 -5.41 -11.43 4.94
C VAL A 218 -4.21 -12.35 4.72
N ASN A 219 -4.32 -13.26 3.75
CA ASN A 219 -3.20 -14.02 3.21
C ASN A 219 -3.48 -14.33 1.74
N ARG A 220 -3.10 -13.41 0.85
CA ARG A 220 -3.44 -13.47 -0.58
C ARG A 220 -2.26 -13.06 -1.44
N THR A 221 -2.14 -13.72 -2.58
CA THR A 221 -1.24 -13.32 -3.67
C THR A 221 -2.08 -13.00 -4.90
N VAL A 222 -1.83 -11.86 -5.52
CA VAL A 222 -2.49 -11.43 -6.76
C VAL A 222 -1.47 -11.46 -7.88
N ARG A 223 -1.81 -12.17 -8.95
CA ARG A 223 -1.02 -12.26 -10.18
C ARG A 223 -1.84 -11.66 -11.32
N PRO A 224 -1.28 -10.72 -12.10
CA PRO A 224 -1.96 -10.20 -13.27
C PRO A 224 -1.92 -11.23 -14.41
N ASP A 225 -2.99 -11.26 -15.22
CA ASP A 225 -3.07 -12.14 -16.38
C ASP A 225 -2.19 -11.67 -17.55
N PHE A 226 -1.89 -10.37 -17.59
CA PHE A 226 -1.07 -9.75 -18.64
C PHE A 226 0.24 -9.20 -18.08
N ALA A 227 1.33 -9.49 -18.80
CA ALA A 227 2.68 -9.06 -18.46
C ALA A 227 2.87 -7.54 -18.51
N VAL A 228 2.11 -6.86 -19.38
CA VAL A 228 2.12 -5.41 -19.57
C VAL A 228 0.70 -4.89 -19.38
N ARG A 229 0.54 -3.89 -18.51
CA ARG A 229 -0.76 -3.28 -18.17
C ARG A 229 -0.63 -1.75 -18.18
N ASN A 230 -0.36 -1.19 -19.35
CA ASN A 230 -0.24 0.25 -19.54
C ASN A 230 -1.30 0.75 -20.51
N LEU A 231 -1.91 1.89 -20.19
CA LEU A 231 -2.72 2.65 -21.13
C LEU A 231 -1.78 3.55 -21.92
N VAL A 232 -1.64 3.28 -23.22
CA VAL A 232 -0.87 4.14 -24.12
C VAL A 232 -1.81 5.22 -24.63
N TRP A 233 -1.66 6.44 -24.12
CA TRP A 233 -2.37 7.60 -24.62
C TRP A 233 -1.71 8.09 -25.91
N PHE A 234 -2.21 7.63 -27.06
CA PHE A 234 -1.80 8.14 -28.37
C PHE A 234 -2.46 9.50 -28.66
N TYR A 235 -2.07 10.56 -27.96
CA TYR A 235 -2.50 11.93 -28.30
C TYR A 235 -1.54 12.66 -29.24
N GLN A 236 -0.56 11.98 -29.84
CA GLN A 236 0.47 12.65 -30.65
C GLN A 236 0.12 12.78 -32.16
N PHE A 237 -1.08 12.40 -32.60
CA PHE A 237 -1.50 12.52 -34.02
C PHE A 237 -2.82 13.26 -34.24
N LEU A 238 -3.40 13.90 -33.22
CA LEU A 238 -4.55 14.78 -33.37
C LEU A 238 -4.13 16.24 -33.10
N SER A 239 -3.06 16.71 -33.75
CA SER A 239 -3.10 18.10 -34.15
C SER A 239 -4.09 18.15 -35.32
N THR A 240 -5.30 18.65 -35.08
CA THR A 240 -5.94 19.38 -36.18
C THR A 240 -4.94 20.47 -36.52
N SER A 241 -4.35 20.38 -37.70
CA SER A 241 -3.81 21.57 -38.33
C SER A 241 -4.97 22.54 -38.36
N ASP A 242 -4.96 23.51 -37.45
CA ASP A 242 -5.74 24.72 -37.65
C ASP A 242 -5.04 25.45 -38.80
N GLU A 243 -5.33 24.99 -40.02
CA GLU A 243 -5.40 25.87 -41.18
C GLU A 243 -6.60 26.79 -40.93
N ASP A 244 -6.32 28.02 -40.52
CA ASP A 244 -6.89 29.27 -41.08
C ASP A 244 -6.35 30.50 -40.31
#